data_AF-A0A2V3W493-F1
#
_entry.id   AF-A0A2V3W493-F1
#
_cell.length_a   1.000
_cell.length_b   1.000
_cell.length_c   1.000
_cell.angle_alpha   90.00
_cell.angle_beta   90.00
_cell.angle_gamma   90.00
#
_symmetry.space_group_name_H-M   'P 1'
#
loop_
_entity.id
_entity.type
_entity.pdbx_description
1 polymer ?
#
loop_
_entity_poly.entity_id
_entity_poly.type
_entity_poly.pdbx_seq_one_letter_code
_entity_poly.pdbx_strand_id
1 'polypeptide(L)'
;MGDWSDYFEDFPEENPANWVNGHFDPVLREKLNAEERLQAAANSELLGMIKKAKNETKARSLLITENCPQCGLDKLNTYKISKHFYLCECLECGIYGSGKSHYEALEKTNSALGEGLDWRDN
;
A
#
# COMPACT_ATOMS: atom_id res chain seq x y z
N MET A 1 -34.26 -21.73 -11.92
CA MET A 1 -34.80 -21.15 -10.67
C MET A 1 -33.59 -20.61 -9.95
N GLY A 2 -33.36 -19.29 -10.01
CA GLY A 2 -32.30 -18.66 -9.20
C GLY A 2 -32.76 -18.67 -7.75
N ASP A 3 -31.89 -19.13 -6.85
CA ASP A 3 -32.20 -19.20 -5.44
C ASP A 3 -32.40 -17.78 -4.90
N TRP A 4 -33.47 -17.59 -4.13
CA TRP A 4 -33.81 -16.29 -3.55
C TRP A 4 -32.78 -15.82 -2.50
N SER A 5 -31.78 -16.64 -2.15
CA SER A 5 -30.68 -16.31 -1.25
C SER A 5 -29.71 -15.30 -1.84
N ASP A 6 -29.46 -15.34 -3.16
CA ASP A 6 -28.41 -14.55 -3.80
C ASP A 6 -28.77 -13.04 -3.87
N TYR A 7 -30.04 -12.70 -3.65
CA TYR A 7 -30.52 -11.31 -3.61
C TYR A 7 -30.31 -10.61 -2.26
N PHE A 8 -29.98 -11.36 -1.20
CA PHE A 8 -29.84 -10.83 0.16
C PHE A 8 -28.39 -10.75 0.65
N GLU A 9 -27.42 -11.29 -0.09
CA GLU A 9 -26.00 -11.26 0.29
C GLU A 9 -25.30 -9.93 -0.01
N ASP A 10 -25.89 -9.07 -0.85
CA ASP A 10 -25.31 -7.78 -1.26
C ASP A 10 -25.73 -6.59 -0.37
N PHE A 11 -26.55 -6.82 0.67
CA PHE A 11 -26.88 -5.73 1.59
C PHE A 11 -25.70 -5.48 2.53
N PRO A 12 -25.14 -4.26 2.55
CA PRO A 12 -24.07 -3.94 3.48
C PRO A 12 -24.58 -4.15 4.91
N GLU A 13 -23.76 -4.81 5.71
CA GLU A 13 -24.06 -5.13 7.12
C GLU A 13 -24.44 -3.83 7.86
N GLU A 14 -25.63 -3.80 8.46
CA GLU A 14 -26.10 -2.61 9.17
C GLU A 14 -25.18 -2.31 10.37
N ASN A 15 -24.61 -1.11 10.42
CA ASN A 15 -23.81 -0.70 11.57
C ASN A 15 -24.70 -0.64 12.83
N PRO A 16 -24.46 -1.45 13.87
CA PRO A 16 -25.30 -1.50 15.07
C PRO A 16 -25.33 -0.18 15.84
N ALA A 17 -24.37 0.72 15.62
CA ALA A 17 -24.35 2.06 16.18
C ALA A 17 -25.45 3.00 15.61
N ASN A 18 -26.14 2.58 14.54
CA ASN A 18 -27.25 3.33 13.94
C ASN A 18 -28.55 3.26 14.77
N TRP A 19 -28.60 2.42 15.79
CA TRP A 19 -29.79 2.12 16.59
C TRP A 19 -29.59 2.53 18.06
N VAL A 20 -30.51 3.34 18.61
CA VAL A 20 -30.52 3.73 20.02
C VAL A 20 -31.80 3.22 20.65
N ASN A 21 -31.69 2.38 21.69
CA ASN A 21 -32.84 1.74 22.36
C ASN A 21 -33.79 1.00 21.39
N GLY A 22 -33.25 0.38 20.33
CA GLY A 22 -34.05 -0.36 19.34
C GLY A 22 -34.76 0.50 18.29
N HIS A 23 -34.46 1.80 18.22
CA HIS A 23 -34.97 2.69 17.19
C HIS A 23 -33.84 3.31 16.36
N PHE A 24 -34.03 3.37 15.04
CA PHE A 24 -33.13 4.05 14.13
C PHE A 24 -33.20 5.58 14.33
N ASP A 25 -32.06 6.21 14.53
CA ASP A 25 -31.94 7.68 14.66
C ASP A 25 -31.25 8.26 13.41
N PRO A 26 -32.01 8.84 12.46
CA PRO A 26 -31.45 9.39 11.22
C PRO A 26 -30.52 10.59 11.47
N VAL A 27 -30.77 11.38 12.52
CA VAL A 27 -29.96 12.57 12.86
C VAL A 27 -28.62 12.13 13.44
N LEU A 28 -28.61 11.08 14.28
CA LEU A 28 -27.38 10.48 14.76
C LEU A 28 -26.54 9.91 13.61
N ARG A 29 -27.17 9.20 12.66
CA ARG A 29 -26.45 8.66 11.48
C ARG A 29 -25.83 9.76 10.63
N GLU A 30 -26.54 10.86 10.39
CA GLU A 30 -26.01 11.97 9.60
C GLU A 30 -24.76 12.60 10.26
N LYS A 31 -24.78 12.71 11.59
CA LYS A 31 -23.61 13.18 12.37
C LYS A 31 -22.44 12.21 12.28
N LEU A 32 -22.67 10.91 12.49
CA LEU A 32 -21.63 9.88 12.37
C LEU A 32 -21.04 9.85 10.94
N ASN A 33 -21.87 9.94 9.91
CA ASN A 33 -21.41 10.04 8.52
C ASN A 33 -20.56 11.31 8.28
N ALA A 34 -20.91 12.44 8.91
CA ALA A 34 -20.14 13.67 8.80
C ALA A 34 -18.77 13.52 9.50
N GLU A 35 -18.74 12.93 10.69
CA GLU A 35 -17.52 12.64 11.44
C GLU A 35 -16.63 11.63 10.70
N GLU A 36 -17.18 10.53 10.20
CA GLU A 36 -16.48 9.53 9.38
C GLU A 36 -15.86 10.18 8.13
N ARG A 37 -16.59 11.08 7.44
CA ARG A 37 -16.07 11.81 6.28
C ARG A 37 -14.94 12.76 6.65
N LEU A 38 -15.07 13.49 7.75
CA LEU A 38 -14.02 14.38 8.25
C LEU A 38 -12.77 13.58 8.67
N GLN A 39 -12.95 12.46 9.35
CA GLN A 39 -11.88 11.56 9.76
C GLN A 39 -11.21 10.91 8.55
N ALA A 40 -11.97 10.45 7.56
CA ALA A 40 -11.44 9.90 6.32
C ALA A 40 -10.62 10.94 5.54
N ALA A 41 -11.11 12.18 5.46
CA ALA A 41 -10.37 13.28 4.83
C ALA A 41 -9.05 13.56 5.57
N ALA A 42 -9.09 13.71 6.89
CA ALA A 42 -7.88 13.93 7.70
C ALA A 42 -6.87 12.77 7.58
N ASN A 43 -7.35 11.52 7.61
CA ASN A 43 -6.52 10.34 7.42
C ASN A 43 -5.86 10.33 6.04
N SER A 44 -6.61 10.69 4.99
CA SER A 44 -6.07 10.74 3.62
C SER A 44 -4.94 11.78 3.48
N GLU A 45 -5.09 12.94 4.13
CA GLU A 45 -4.08 13.99 4.14
C GLU A 45 -2.82 13.50 4.86
N LEU A 46 -2.98 12.92 6.05
CA LEU A 46 -1.88 12.37 6.84
C LEU A 46 -1.12 11.26 6.08
N LEU A 47 -1.84 10.34 5.44
CA LEU A 47 -1.23 9.29 4.61
C LEU A 47 -0.47 9.90 3.42
N GLY A 48 -0.98 10.95 2.81
CA GLY A 48 -0.31 11.72 1.77
C GLY A 48 1.02 12.32 2.25
N MET A 49 1.03 12.94 3.43
CA MET A 49 2.24 13.49 4.04
C MET A 49 3.28 12.40 4.34
N ILE A 50 2.87 11.26 4.90
CA ILE A 50 3.76 10.12 5.16
C ILE A 50 4.37 9.60 3.85
N LYS A 51 3.55 9.42 2.80
CA LYS A 51 4.02 8.94 1.50
C LYS A 51 5.04 9.89 0.90
N LYS A 52 4.79 11.20 0.97
CA LYS A 52 5.73 12.23 0.50
C LYS A 52 7.06 12.17 1.26
N ALA A 53 7.03 12.13 2.60
CA ALA A 53 8.24 12.05 3.42
C ALA A 53 9.06 10.76 3.15
N LYS A 54 8.38 9.62 2.96
CA LYS A 54 9.01 8.36 2.56
C LYS A 54 9.71 8.49 1.20
N ASN A 55 9.03 9.06 0.20
CA ASN A 55 9.59 9.24 -1.14
C ASN A 55 10.79 10.20 -1.14
N GLU A 56 10.73 11.30 -0.40
CA GLU A 56 11.86 12.23 -0.26
C GLU A 56 13.07 11.57 0.41
N THR A 57 12.82 10.75 1.43
CA THR A 57 13.87 9.99 2.10
C THR A 57 14.50 8.98 1.15
N LYS A 58 13.68 8.19 0.43
CA LYS A 58 14.16 7.24 -0.59
C LYS A 58 14.99 7.95 -1.67
N ALA A 59 14.53 9.09 -2.18
CA ALA A 59 15.25 9.86 -3.20
C ALA A 59 16.62 10.32 -2.71
N ARG A 60 16.74 10.77 -1.46
CA ARG A 60 18.03 11.14 -0.83
C ARG A 60 18.96 9.95 -0.62
N SER A 61 18.39 8.77 -0.44
CA SER A 61 19.10 7.51 -0.23
C SER A 61 19.47 6.78 -1.52
N LEU A 62 19.15 7.32 -2.70
CA LEU A 62 19.46 6.67 -3.97
C LEU A 62 20.97 6.47 -4.10
N LEU A 63 21.38 5.22 -4.34
CA LEU A 63 22.78 4.83 -4.49
C LEU A 63 23.14 4.66 -5.96
N ILE A 64 22.38 3.84 -6.69
CA ILE A 64 22.65 3.48 -8.07
C ILE A 64 21.35 3.05 -8.78
N THR A 65 21.31 3.24 -10.09
CA THR A 65 20.28 2.72 -10.98
C THR A 65 20.95 1.79 -11.99
N GLU A 66 20.37 0.61 -12.19
CA GLU A 66 20.91 -0.44 -13.06
C GLU A 66 19.81 -1.18 -13.84
N ASN A 67 20.22 -2.08 -14.73
CA ASN A 67 19.31 -2.97 -15.45
C ASN A 67 18.60 -3.94 -14.50
N CYS A 68 17.29 -3.98 -14.60
CA CYS A 68 16.46 -4.92 -13.87
C CYS A 68 16.64 -6.35 -14.42
N PRO A 69 16.87 -7.35 -13.56
CA PRO A 69 17.02 -8.74 -13.99
C PRO A 69 15.71 -9.36 -14.52
N GLN A 70 14.54 -8.81 -14.14
CA GLN A 70 13.24 -9.29 -14.56
C GLN A 70 12.80 -8.71 -15.91
N CYS A 71 12.91 -7.39 -16.10
CA CYS A 71 12.38 -6.71 -17.30
C CYS A 71 13.47 -6.17 -18.24
N GLY A 72 14.74 -6.22 -17.85
CA GLY A 72 15.88 -5.73 -18.64
C GLY A 72 16.06 -4.21 -18.69
N LEU A 73 15.09 -3.42 -18.21
CA LEU A 73 15.15 -1.96 -18.25
C LEU A 73 16.10 -1.39 -17.20
N ASP A 74 16.77 -0.28 -17.53
CA ASP A 74 17.62 0.52 -16.63
C ASP A 74 16.77 1.35 -15.65
N LYS A 75 16.03 0.63 -14.81
CA LYS A 75 15.03 1.18 -13.87
C LYS A 75 15.05 0.45 -12.53
N LEU A 76 16.11 -0.31 -12.22
CA LEU A 76 16.30 -0.94 -10.92
C LEU A 76 17.09 0.02 -10.02
N ASN A 77 16.41 0.66 -9.09
CA ASN A 77 17.05 1.56 -8.15
C ASN A 77 17.49 0.78 -6.90
N THR A 78 18.74 0.97 -6.50
CA THR A 78 19.19 0.62 -5.15
C THR A 78 19.21 1.86 -4.27
N TYR A 79 18.61 1.77 -3.09
CA TYR A 79 18.65 2.79 -2.05
C TYR A 79 19.47 2.32 -0.85
N LYS A 80 20.39 3.16 -0.37
CA LYS A 80 21.08 2.97 0.91
C LYS A 80 20.33 3.72 2.02
N ILE A 81 19.35 3.05 2.59
CA ILE A 81 18.48 3.62 3.61
C ILE A 81 19.22 3.80 4.94
N SER A 82 20.12 2.86 5.28
CA SER A 82 21.00 2.97 6.45
C SER A 82 22.36 2.33 6.22
N LYS A 83 23.23 2.30 7.24
CA LYS A 83 24.53 1.62 7.18
C LYS A 83 24.42 0.13 6.83
N HIS A 84 23.32 -0.52 7.24
CA HIS A 84 23.12 -1.96 7.13
C HIS A 84 21.76 -2.32 6.49
N PHE A 85 21.18 -1.40 5.73
CA PHE A 85 19.91 -1.64 5.05
C PHE A 85 19.92 -0.99 3.66
N TYR A 86 19.87 -1.86 2.65
CA TYR A 86 19.79 -1.55 1.24
C TYR A 86 18.50 -2.14 0.69
N LEU A 87 17.87 -1.41 -0.22
CA LEU A 87 16.61 -1.77 -0.83
C LEU A 87 16.74 -1.60 -2.34
N CYS A 88 16.48 -2.65 -3.10
CA CYS A 88 16.40 -2.65 -4.54
C CYS A 88 14.93 -2.67 -4.96
N GLU A 89 14.52 -1.76 -5.84
CA GLU A 89 13.14 -1.68 -6.36
C GLU A 89 13.19 -1.34 -7.84
N CYS A 90 12.55 -2.16 -8.68
CA CYS A 90 12.34 -1.82 -10.08
C CYS A 90 11.13 -0.92 -10.22
N LEU A 91 11.31 0.23 -10.88
CA LEU A 91 10.22 1.17 -11.12
C LEU A 91 9.22 0.71 -12.20
N GLU A 92 9.59 -0.29 -13.01
CA GLU A 92 8.74 -0.79 -14.09
C GLU A 92 7.94 -2.03 -13.71
N CYS A 93 8.63 -3.12 -13.36
CA CYS A 93 7.98 -4.41 -13.15
C CYS A 93 7.74 -4.71 -11.67
N GLY A 94 8.10 -3.80 -10.75
CA GLY A 94 7.76 -3.94 -9.34
C GLY A 94 8.59 -4.95 -8.57
N ILE A 95 9.53 -5.67 -9.20
CA ILE A 95 10.41 -6.58 -8.46
C ILE A 95 11.26 -5.81 -7.46
N TYR A 96 11.49 -6.40 -6.30
CA TYR A 96 12.24 -5.78 -5.23
C TYR A 96 12.99 -6.80 -4.38
N GLY A 97 13.95 -6.31 -3.61
CA GLY A 97 14.75 -7.11 -2.69
C GLY A 97 15.45 -6.22 -1.67
N SER A 98 15.84 -6.77 -0.52
CA SER A 98 16.52 -5.99 0.53
C SER A 98 17.65 -6.78 1.18
N GLY A 99 18.68 -6.07 1.64
CA GLY A 99 19.88 -6.69 2.20
C GLY A 99 20.71 -5.74 3.05
N LYS A 100 21.77 -6.26 3.66
CA LYS A 100 22.73 -5.46 4.45
C LYS A 100 23.77 -4.75 3.60
N SER A 101 23.86 -5.15 2.33
CA SER A 101 24.71 -4.55 1.30
C SER A 101 23.94 -4.45 -0.02
N HIS A 102 24.44 -3.65 -0.95
CA HIS A 102 23.91 -3.59 -2.31
C HIS A 102 23.90 -4.97 -2.99
N TYR A 103 24.99 -5.74 -2.88
CA TYR A 103 25.08 -7.08 -3.44
C TYR A 103 24.01 -8.03 -2.88
N GLU A 104 23.82 -8.06 -1.56
CA GLU A 104 22.80 -8.91 -0.93
C GLU A 104 21.38 -8.49 -1.35
N ALA A 105 21.12 -7.18 -1.50
CA ALA A 105 19.83 -6.69 -1.95
C ALA A 105 19.54 -7.09 -3.42
N LEU A 106 20.56 -7.01 -4.29
CA LEU A 106 20.47 -7.51 -5.67
C LEU A 106 20.28 -9.02 -5.73
N GLU A 107 21.02 -9.79 -4.92
CA GLU A 107 20.88 -11.25 -4.85
C GLU A 107 19.46 -11.64 -4.46
N LYS A 108 18.86 -11.00 -3.45
CA LYS A 108 17.44 -11.25 -3.11
C LYS A 108 16.48 -10.80 -4.20
N THR A 109 16.78 -9.72 -4.90
CA THR A 109 15.98 -9.29 -6.06
C THR A 109 16.03 -10.33 -7.17
N ASN A 110 17.19 -10.96 -7.42
CA ASN A 110 17.34 -12.05 -8.38
C ASN A 110 16.63 -13.33 -7.92
N SER A 111 16.65 -13.64 -6.63
CA SER A 111 15.94 -14.81 -6.11
C SER A 111 14.42 -14.66 -6.22
N ALA A 112 13.89 -13.43 -6.27
CA ALA A 112 12.47 -13.14 -6.42
C ALA A 112 11.97 -13.18 -7.89
N LEU A 113 12.82 -13.52 -8.85
CA LEU A 113 12.44 -13.59 -10.26
C LEU A 113 11.32 -14.61 -10.48
N GLY A 114 10.25 -14.17 -11.15
CA GLY A 114 9.09 -15.01 -11.44
C GLY A 114 8.13 -15.27 -10.26
N GLU A 115 8.39 -14.72 -9.07
CA GLU A 115 7.48 -14.87 -7.92
C GLU A 115 6.21 -13.98 -8.03
N GLY A 116 6.17 -13.07 -9.00
CA GLY A 116 5.04 -12.16 -9.20
C GLY A 116 4.92 -11.08 -8.12
N LEU A 117 5.99 -10.84 -7.34
CA LEU A 117 6.03 -9.82 -6.31
C LEU A 117 6.15 -8.41 -6.91
N ASP A 118 5.27 -7.51 -6.47
CA ASP A 118 5.29 -6.09 -6.83
C ASP A 118 5.26 -5.22 -5.56
N TRP A 119 6.30 -4.40 -5.34
CA TRP A 119 6.35 -3.50 -4.18
C TRP A 119 5.26 -2.41 -4.24
N ARG A 120 4.64 -2.17 -5.39
CA ARG A 120 3.58 -1.16 -5.58
C ARG A 120 2.22 -1.64 -5.11
N ASP A 121 2.05 -2.95 -4.96
CA ASP A 121 0.81 -3.58 -4.47
C ASP A 121 0.73 -3.63 -2.93
N ASN A 122 1.79 -3.18 -2.24
CA ASN A 122 1.90 -3.13 -0.77
C ASN A 122 1.96 -1.69 -0.23
#